data_AF-A0A4Y8C1B6-F1
#
_entry.id   AF-A0A4Y8C1B6-F1
#
_cell.length_a   1.000
_cell.length_b   1.000
_cell.length_c   1.000
_cell.angle_alpha   90.00
_cell.angle_beta   90.00
_cell.angle_gamma   90.00
#
_symmetry.space_group_name_H-M   'P 1'
#
loop_
_entity.id
_entity.type
_entity.pdbx_description
1 polymer ?
#
loop_
_entity_poly.entity_id
_entity_poly.type
_entity_poly.pdbx_seq_one_letter_code
_entity_poly.pdbx_strand_id
1 'polypeptide(L)' 'HNLFGMSVVLSVVAENTARVISVHDIPTQSVDEQMLAVFEDIVPKATKIGMIGSCELMSCVAKNLSEFKPQN' A
#
# COMPACT_ATOMS: atom_id res chain seq x y z
N HIS A 1 20.86 -13.21 1.11
CA HIS A 1 20.09 -12.14 0.45
C HIS A 1 19.47 -11.26 1.54
N ASN A 2 20.03 -10.08 1.81
CA ASN A 2 19.64 -9.25 2.96
C ASN A 2 18.70 -8.13 2.50
N LEU A 3 17.43 -8.47 2.32
CA LEU A 3 16.37 -7.49 2.02
C LEU A 3 15.40 -7.43 3.19
N PHE A 4 14.99 -6.22 3.55
CA PHE A 4 13.96 -5.97 4.54
C PHE A 4 12.71 -5.48 3.83
N GLY A 5 11.61 -6.24 3.95
CA GLY A 5 10.34 -5.93 3.31
C GLY A 5 9.38 -5.29 4.30
N MET A 6 8.72 -4.22 3.87
CA MET A 6 7.63 -3.57 4.59
C MET A 6 6.41 -3.50 3.67
N SER A 7 5.22 -3.39 4.25
CA SER A 7 3.96 -3.42 3.51
C SER A 7 3.02 -2.34 3.97
N VAL A 8 2.28 -1.79 3.02
CA VAL A 8 1.12 -0.92 3.25
C VAL A 8 -0.10 -1.69 2.79
N VAL A 9 -1.03 -1.97 3.71
CA VAL A 9 -2.24 -2.74 3.43
C VAL A 9 -3.30 -1.78 2.90
N LEU A 10 -3.77 -2.02 1.68
CA LEU A 10 -4.80 -1.21 1.02
C LEU A 10 -6.20 -1.80 1.18
N SER A 11 -6.30 -3.12 1.09
CA SER A 11 -7.56 -3.85 1.25
C SER A 11 -7.29 -5.22 1.84
N VAL A 12 -8.22 -5.74 2.63
CA VAL A 12 -8.26 -7.13 3.10
C VAL A 12 -9.33 -7.87 2.31
N VAL A 13 -8.96 -8.96 1.67
CA VAL A 13 -9.87 -9.77 0.86
C VAL A 13 -10.06 -11.16 1.48
N ALA A 14 -11.32 -11.58 1.54
CA ALA A 14 -11.64 -13.00 1.73
C ALA A 14 -11.66 -13.65 0.33
N GLU A 15 -10.51 -14.17 -0.10
CA GLU A 15 -10.31 -14.71 -1.45
C GLU A 15 -9.75 -16.14 -1.41
N ASN A 16 -10.09 -16.93 -2.43
CA ASN A 16 -9.35 -18.12 -2.81
C ASN A 16 -9.21 -18.18 -4.35
N THR A 17 -8.59 -19.23 -4.86
CA THR A 17 -8.30 -19.38 -6.29
C THR A 17 -9.53 -19.40 -7.20
N ALA A 18 -10.75 -19.55 -6.67
CA ALA A 18 -11.98 -19.61 -7.46
C ALA A 18 -12.80 -18.30 -7.41
N ARG A 19 -12.69 -17.51 -6.34
CA ARG A 19 -13.47 -16.26 -6.19
C ARG A 19 -12.98 -15.37 -5.06
N VAL A 20 -13.37 -14.11 -5.17
CA VAL A 20 -13.42 -13.13 -4.06
C VAL A 20 -14.80 -13.20 -3.42
N ILE A 21 -14.84 -13.35 -2.09
CA ILE A 21 -16.08 -13.44 -1.30
C ILE A 21 -16.48 -12.06 -0.79
N SER A 22 -15.51 -11.31 -0.27
CA SER A 22 -15.69 -9.95 0.23
C SER A 22 -14.38 -9.18 0.21
N VAL A 23 -14.51 -7.86 0.20
CA VAL A 23 -13.40 -6.90 0.25
C VAL A 23 -13.68 -5.93 1.39
N HIS A 24 -12.66 -5.65 2.19
CA HIS A 24 -12.65 -4.59 3.19
C HIS A 24 -11.52 -3.62 2.86
N ASP A 25 -11.87 -2.48 2.29
CA ASP A 25 -10.92 -1.41 2.00
C ASP A 25 -10.50 -0.72 3.30
N ILE A 26 -9.20 -0.49 3.43
CA ILE A 26 -8.63 0.23 4.56
C ILE A 26 -8.93 1.73 4.37
N PRO A 27 -9.35 2.47 5.40
CA PRO A 27 -9.55 3.91 5.29
C PRO A 27 -8.30 4.63 4.80
N THR A 28 -8.46 5.62 3.93
CA THR A 28 -7.34 6.37 3.32
C THR A 28 -6.42 7.02 4.35
N GLN A 29 -6.97 7.49 5.48
CA GLN A 29 -6.18 7.99 6.60
C GLN A 29 -5.18 6.94 7.12
N SER A 30 -5.63 5.70 7.32
CA SER A 30 -4.75 4.63 7.80
C SER A 30 -3.73 4.18 6.75
N VAL A 31 -4.01 4.39 5.46
CA VAL A 31 -3.02 4.18 4.38
C VAL A 31 -1.95 5.27 4.42
N ASP A 32 -2.34 6.53 4.58
CA ASP A 32 -1.42 7.67 4.75
C ASP A 32 -0.49 7.43 5.96
N GLU A 33 -1.05 7.04 7.11
CA GLU A 33 -0.28 6.74 8.33
C GLU A 33 0.69 5.56 8.16
N GLN A 34 0.28 4.50 7.47
CA GLN A 34 1.16 3.37 7.14
C GLN A 34 2.31 3.78 6.21
N MET A 35 2.03 4.60 5.18
CA MET A 35 3.07 5.10 4.29
C MET A 35 4.06 5.98 5.06
N LEU A 36 3.57 6.91 5.89
CA LEU A 36 4.43 7.72 6.74
C LEU A 36 5.36 6.85 7.59
N ALA A 37 4.82 5.87 8.32
CA ALA A 37 5.59 4.99 9.19
C ALA A 37 6.69 4.20 8.44
N VAL A 38 6.41 3.75 7.21
CA VAL A 38 7.39 3.03 6.38
C VAL A 38 8.49 3.97 5.88
N PHE A 39 8.11 5.15 5.37
CA PHE A 39 9.04 6.06 4.72
C PHE A 39 9.86 6.91 5.70
N GLU A 40 9.39 7.10 6.94
CA GLU A 40 10.13 7.85 7.98
C GLU A 40 11.17 7.01 8.72
N ASP A 41 11.02 5.67 8.76
CA ASP A 41 11.95 4.77 9.44
C ASP A 41 13.07 4.27 8.50
N ILE A 42 12.73 3.39 7.55
CA ILE A 42 13.69 2.79 6.61
C ILE A 42 13.22 3.06 5.18
N VAL A 43 13.73 4.12 4.55
CA VAL A 43 13.34 4.50 3.18
C VAL A 43 13.50 3.31 2.21
N PRO A 44 12.42 2.85 1.56
CA PRO A 44 12.48 1.75 0.61
C PRO A 44 13.36 2.08 -0.61
N LYS A 45 14.21 1.11 -1.01
CA LYS A 45 15.03 1.19 -2.24
C LYS A 45 14.32 0.76 -3.51
N ALA A 46 13.12 0.20 -3.35
CA ALA A 46 12.25 -0.21 -4.44
C ALA A 46 10.83 -0.33 -3.87
N THR A 47 9.84 0.05 -4.67
CA THR A 47 8.43 -0.02 -4.31
C THR A 47 7.63 -0.77 -5.38
N LYS A 48 6.64 -1.51 -4.93
CA LYS A 48 5.68 -2.21 -5.79
C LYS A 48 4.28 -1.85 -5.34
N ILE A 49 3.40 -1.58 -6.30
CA ILE A 49 1.98 -1.36 -6.07
C ILE A 49 1.26 -2.65 -6.44
N GLY A 50 0.46 -3.16 -5.50
CA GLY A 50 -0.40 -4.33 -5.70
C GLY A 50 -1.79 -3.94 -6.20
N MET A 51 -2.77 -4.77 -5.85
CA MET A 51 -4.18 -4.49 -6.09
C MET A 51 -4.61 -3.21 -5.36
N ILE A 52 -5.42 -2.38 -6.02
CA ILE A 52 -6.07 -1.21 -5.44
C ILE A 52 -7.59 -1.38 -5.62
N GLY A 53 -8.34 -1.42 -4.52
CA GLY A 53 -9.78 -1.72 -4.52
C GLY A 53 -10.69 -0.58 -4.97
N SER A 54 -10.25 0.67 -4.88
CA SER A 54 -11.09 1.85 -5.13
C SER A 54 -10.32 3.04 -5.73
N CYS A 55 -11.05 3.96 -6.39
CA CYS A 55 -10.47 5.20 -6.91
C CYS A 55 -9.94 6.12 -5.80
N GLU A 56 -10.56 6.05 -4.62
CA GLU A 56 -10.15 6.82 -3.44
C GLU A 56 -8.77 6.36 -2.96
N LEU A 57 -8.58 5.04 -2.79
CA LEU A 57 -7.30 4.44 -2.46
C LEU A 57 -6.24 4.72 -3.54
N MET A 58 -6.62 4.65 -4.82
CA MET A 58 -5.71 4.97 -5.92
C MET A 58 -5.18 6.39 -5.82
N SER A 59 -6.05 7.35 -5.53
CA SER A 59 -5.70 8.76 -5.37
C SER A 59 -4.81 8.99 -4.14
N CYS A 60 -5.13 8.32 -3.04
CA CYS A 60 -4.32 8.33 -1.81
C CYS A 60 -2.90 7.78 -2.06
N VAL A 61 -2.77 6.62 -2.71
CA VAL A 61 -1.45 6.04 -3.04
C VAL A 61 -0.68 6.95 -4.01
N ALA A 62 -1.32 7.47 -5.05
CA ALA A 62 -0.67 8.37 -6.01
C ALA A 62 -0.15 9.66 -5.36
N LYS A 63 -0.93 10.25 -4.44
CA LYS A 63 -0.53 11.41 -3.64
C LYS A 63 0.73 11.09 -2.82
N ASN A 64 0.71 10.03 -2.02
CA ASN A 64 1.84 9.67 -1.16
C ASN A 64 3.10 9.33 -1.97
N LEU A 65 2.98 8.60 -3.09
CA LEU A 65 4.15 8.31 -3.94
C LEU A 65 4.76 9.58 -4.54
N SER A 66 3.94 10.58 -4.86
CA SER A 66 4.40 11.88 -5.35
C SER A 66 5.09 12.72 -4.26
N GLU A 67 4.69 12.52 -3.00
CA GLU A 67 5.26 13.16 -1.82
C GLU A 67 6.60 12.54 -1.42
N PHE A 68 6.64 11.21 -1.21
CA PHE A 68 7.83 10.50 -0.74
C PHE A 68 8.87 10.21 -1.83
N LYS A 69 8.45 10.14 -3.11
CA LYS A 69 9.33 9.93 -4.27
C LYS A 69 10.34 8.78 -4.08
N PRO A 70 9.86 7.53 -3.85
CA PRO A 70 10.76 6.39 -3.74
C PRO A 70 11.65 6.28 -4.98
N GLN A 71 12.92 5.98 -4.77
CA GLN A 71 13.86 5.69 -5.84
C GLN A 71 13.55 4.27 -6.34
N ASN A 72 13.03 4.15 -7.57
CA ASN A 72 12.76 2.89 -8.25
C ASN A 72 13.72 2.71 -9.42
#